data_AF-A0A2E6E6G4-F1
#
_entry.id   AF-A0A2E6E6G4-F1
#
_cell.length_a   1.000
_cell.length_b   1.000
_cell.length_c   1.000
_cell.angle_alpha   90.00
_cell.angle_beta   90.00
_cell.angle_gamma   90.00
#
_symmetry.space_group_name_H-M   'P 1'
#
loop_
_entity.id
_entity.type
_entity.pdbx_description
1 polymer ?
#
loop_
_entity_poly.entity_id
_entity_poly.type
_entity_poly.pdbx_seq_one_letter_code
_entity_poly.pdbx_strand_id
1 'polypeptide(L)'
;MKINHRVTRLIFAFTVGGLLSFCSYQWITNTERGVQRQIEEGVVDVSRQILSSYVALDRELEISDPLNRVRAAGKVYIYPTLDGWEVSGQYRRLGAIQWCSFLMVLDSDVKLVSLSVEDNDPILQQRALSDSKFNVSEP
;
A
#
# COMPACT_ATOMS: atom_id res chain seq x y z
N MET A 1 -54.10 -20.98 -16.60
CA MET A 1 -53.74 -19.55 -16.76
C MET A 1 -52.50 -19.48 -17.65
N LYS A 2 -52.63 -19.09 -18.93
CA LYS A 2 -51.48 -18.95 -19.85
C LYS A 2 -50.79 -17.63 -19.55
N ILE A 3 -49.53 -17.67 -19.09
CA ILE A 3 -48.74 -16.48 -18.83
C ILE A 3 -48.35 -15.85 -20.17
N ASN A 4 -48.61 -14.56 -20.35
CA ASN A 4 -48.23 -13.84 -21.56
C ASN A 4 -46.73 -13.55 -21.55
N HIS A 5 -45.97 -14.35 -22.29
CA HIS A 5 -44.51 -14.26 -22.37
C HIS A 5 -43.98 -12.88 -22.78
N ARG A 6 -44.74 -12.06 -23.53
CA ARG A 6 -44.34 -10.67 -23.85
C ARG A 6 -44.32 -9.78 -22.61
N VAL A 7 -45.33 -9.92 -21.75
CA VAL A 7 -45.45 -9.14 -20.51
C VAL A 7 -44.38 -9.58 -19.52
N THR A 8 -44.15 -10.89 -19.38
CA THR A 8 -43.10 -11.43 -18.51
C THR A 8 -41.70 -10.95 -18.93
N ARG A 9 -41.42 -10.88 -20.23
CA ARG A 9 -40.13 -10.38 -20.74
C ARG A 9 -39.90 -8.89 -20.44
N LEU A 10 -40.96 -8.08 -20.56
CA LEU A 10 -40.91 -6.66 -20.21
C LEU A 10 -40.66 -6.47 -18.71
N ILE A 11 -41.42 -7.16 -17.86
CA ILE A 11 -41.23 -7.09 -16.41
C ILE A 11 -39.81 -7.50 -16.04
N PHE A 12 -39.32 -8.63 -16.57
CA PHE A 12 -37.95 -9.09 -16.33
C PHE A 12 -36.90 -8.05 -16.75
N ALA A 13 -37.06 -7.45 -17.93
CA ALA A 13 -36.13 -6.43 -18.43
C ALA A 13 -36.09 -5.20 -17.51
N PHE A 14 -37.25 -4.72 -17.05
CA PHE A 14 -37.31 -3.58 -16.12
C PHE A 14 -36.73 -3.93 -14.75
N THR A 15 -37.01 -5.12 -14.23
CA THR A 15 -36.48 -5.56 -12.92
C THR A 15 -34.95 -5.68 -12.97
N VAL A 16 -34.40 -6.34 -14.00
CA VAL A 16 -32.95 -6.51 -14.14
C VAL A 16 -32.27 -5.17 -14.43
N GLY A 17 -32.84 -4.36 -15.32
CA GLY A 17 -32.29 -3.02 -15.63
C GLY A 17 -32.31 -2.09 -14.42
N GLY A 18 -33.37 -2.14 -13.62
CA GLY A 18 -33.47 -1.40 -12.36
C GLY A 18 -32.45 -1.87 -11.33
N LEU A 19 -32.29 -3.18 -11.14
CA LEU A 19 -31.28 -3.77 -10.26
C LEU A 19 -29.86 -3.39 -10.67
N LEU A 20 -29.52 -3.52 -11.96
CA LEU A 20 -28.20 -3.13 -12.46
C LEU A 20 -27.95 -1.65 -12.25
N SER A 21 -28.92 -0.79 -12.56
CA SER A 21 -28.80 0.66 -12.36
C SER A 21 -28.60 1.02 -10.89
N PHE A 22 -29.35 0.38 -9.99
CA PHE A 22 -29.22 0.59 -8.55
C PHE A 22 -27.86 0.11 -8.02
N CYS A 23 -27.41 -1.09 -8.43
CA CYS A 23 -26.09 -1.61 -8.05
C CYS A 23 -24.95 -0.73 -8.59
N SER A 24 -25.04 -0.27 -9.84
CA SER A 24 -24.07 0.67 -10.40
C SER A 24 -24.06 2.00 -9.66
N TYR A 25 -25.23 2.54 -9.31
CA TYR A 25 -25.33 3.76 -8.52
C TYR A 25 -24.65 3.60 -7.15
N GLN A 26 -25.00 2.56 -6.39
CA GLN A 26 -24.39 2.26 -5.08
C GLN A 26 -22.87 2.09 -5.17
N TRP A 27 -22.38 1.47 -6.26
CA TRP A 27 -20.95 1.28 -6.44
C TRP A 27 -20.20 2.59 -6.70
N ILE A 28 -20.78 3.49 -7.48
CA ILE A 28 -20.20 4.80 -7.80
C ILE A 28 -20.28 5.76 -6.61
N THR A 29 -21.36 5.68 -5.82
CA THR A 29 -21.57 6.57 -4.66
C THR A 29 -20.95 6.05 -3.36
N ASN A 30 -20.33 4.86 -3.35
CA ASN A 30 -19.60 4.37 -2.19
C ASN A 30 -18.33 5.22 -1.97
N THR A 31 -18.44 6.19 -1.06
CA THR A 31 -17.36 7.10 -0.65
C THR A 31 -16.34 6.44 0.28
N GLU A 32 -16.65 5.29 0.87
CA GLU A 32 -15.77 4.60 1.83
C GLU A 32 -14.44 4.21 1.18
N ARG A 33 -14.47 3.84 -0.10
CA ARG A 33 -13.25 3.54 -0.88
C ARG A 33 -12.34 4.76 -1.03
N GLY A 34 -12.92 5.95 -1.19
CA GLY A 34 -12.16 7.19 -1.28
C GLY A 34 -11.50 7.55 0.03
N VAL A 35 -12.23 7.43 1.15
CA VAL A 35 -11.71 7.68 2.49
C VAL A 35 -10.60 6.69 2.84
N GLN A 36 -10.82 5.39 2.61
CA GLN A 36 -9.82 4.36 2.83
C GLN A 36 -8.55 4.63 2.01
N ARG A 37 -8.72 5.03 0.75
CA ARG A 37 -7.59 5.34 -0.13
C ARG A 37 -6.78 6.53 0.36
N GLN A 38 -7.43 7.58 0.86
CA GLN A 38 -6.74 8.74 1.44
C GLN A 38 -5.92 8.37 2.68
N ILE A 39 -6.44 7.47 3.52
CA ILE A 39 -5.72 6.97 4.70
C ILE A 39 -4.49 6.17 4.25
N GLU A 40 -4.66 5.24 3.30
CA GLU A 40 -3.55 4.46 2.74
C GLU A 40 -2.47 5.36 2.12
N GLU A 41 -2.88 6.39 1.37
CA GLU A 41 -1.96 7.37 0.79
C GLU A 41 -1.16 8.10 1.88
N GLY A 42 -1.83 8.58 2.93
CA GLY A 42 -1.17 9.21 4.08
C GLY A 42 -0.18 8.29 4.79
N VAL A 43 -0.54 7.02 4.98
CA VAL A 43 0.35 6.01 5.59
C VAL A 43 1.58 5.77 4.73
N VAL A 44 1.43 5.66 3.40
CA VAL A 44 2.58 5.50 2.50
C VAL A 44 3.48 6.75 2.57
N ASP A 45 2.93 7.95 2.57
CA ASP A 45 3.75 9.17 2.64
C ASP A 45 4.51 9.30 3.96
N VAL A 46 3.90 8.94 5.09
CA VAL A 46 4.61 8.87 6.38
C VAL A 46 5.70 7.79 6.34
N SER A 47 5.41 6.61 5.76
CA SER A 47 6.39 5.54 5.62
C SER A 47 7.62 5.97 4.81
N ARG A 48 7.44 6.77 3.74
CA ARG A 48 8.54 7.31 2.93
C ARG A 48 9.45 8.24 3.74
N GLN A 49 8.86 9.11 4.55
CA GLN A 49 9.59 10.03 5.41
C GLN A 49 10.40 9.28 6.45
N ILE A 50 9.78 8.30 7.12
CA ILE A 50 10.45 7.44 8.09
C ILE A 50 11.59 6.69 7.39
N LEU A 51 11.32 5.96 6.31
CA LEU A 51 12.34 5.21 5.57
C LEU A 51 13.52 6.11 5.19
N SER A 52 13.25 7.30 4.64
CA SER A 52 14.28 8.26 4.27
C SER A 52 15.14 8.68 5.45
N SER A 53 14.55 8.94 6.62
CA SER A 53 15.32 9.30 7.82
C SER A 53 16.27 8.20 8.31
N TYR A 54 15.98 6.94 7.97
CA TYR A 54 16.81 5.79 8.33
C TYR A 54 17.88 5.47 7.28
N VAL A 55 17.53 5.49 5.99
CA VAL A 55 18.39 4.95 4.92
C VAL A 55 18.96 6.01 3.95
N ALA A 56 18.45 7.24 3.96
CA ALA A 56 19.01 8.36 3.20
C ALA A 56 20.20 8.98 3.95
N LEU A 57 21.32 8.24 3.97
CA LEU A 57 22.62 8.70 4.46
C LEU A 57 23.25 9.68 3.45
N ASP A 58 22.67 10.88 3.32
CA ASP A 58 23.08 11.96 2.41
C ASP A 58 22.84 11.72 0.90
N ARG A 59 22.13 10.64 0.55
CA ARG A 59 21.76 10.33 -0.83
C ARG A 59 20.26 10.40 -1.03
N GLU A 60 19.86 10.91 -2.19
CA GLU A 60 18.48 10.79 -2.64
C GLU A 60 18.10 9.31 -2.77
N LEU A 61 16.86 9.01 -2.39
CA LEU A 61 16.29 7.67 -2.50
C LEU A 61 15.30 7.63 -3.65
N GLU A 62 15.42 6.58 -4.45
CA GLU A 62 14.32 6.15 -5.28
C GLU A 62 13.54 5.06 -4.53
N ILE A 63 12.22 5.26 -4.41
CA ILE A 63 11.34 4.37 -3.67
C ILE A 63 10.32 3.81 -4.64
N SER A 64 10.13 2.49 -4.59
CA SER A 64 9.02 1.79 -5.22
C SER A 64 8.07 1.31 -4.13
N ASP A 65 6.85 1.86 -4.13
CA ASP A 65 5.83 1.64 -3.12
C ASP A 65 4.43 1.57 -3.77
N PRO A 66 3.34 1.36 -2.99
CA PRO A 66 1.99 1.25 -3.54
C PRO A 66 1.46 2.51 -4.27
N LEU A 67 2.05 3.69 -4.05
CA LEU A 67 1.67 4.93 -4.75
C LEU A 67 2.48 5.15 -6.01
N ASN A 68 3.77 4.78 -6.00
CA ASN A 68 4.66 4.91 -7.14
C ASN A 68 5.44 3.61 -7.36
N ARG A 69 4.89 2.72 -8.19
CA ARG A 69 5.47 1.40 -8.41
C ARG A 69 6.48 1.40 -9.55
N VAL A 70 7.71 0.98 -9.26
CA VAL A 70 8.72 0.71 -10.27
C VAL A 70 8.70 -0.77 -10.65
N ARG A 71 8.41 -1.06 -11.93
CA ARG A 71 8.25 -2.46 -12.41
C ARG A 71 9.48 -3.34 -12.16
N ALA A 72 10.68 -2.76 -12.19
CA ALA A 72 11.95 -3.46 -11.99
C ALA A 72 12.29 -3.74 -10.51
N ALA A 73 11.65 -3.05 -9.56
CA ALA A 73 11.99 -3.13 -8.14
C ALA A 73 11.34 -4.34 -7.46
N GLY A 74 10.10 -4.68 -7.83
CA GLY A 74 9.42 -5.87 -7.34
C GLY A 74 7.96 -5.65 -6.92
N LYS A 75 7.57 -6.35 -5.86
CA LYS A 75 6.23 -6.26 -5.26
C LYS A 75 6.27 -5.29 -4.09
N VAL A 76 5.15 -4.59 -3.91
CA VAL A 76 4.96 -3.54 -2.92
C VAL A 76 3.56 -3.69 -2.34
N TYR A 77 3.40 -3.47 -1.04
CA TYR A 77 2.13 -3.67 -0.35
C TYR A 77 1.91 -2.63 0.74
N ILE A 78 0.66 -2.26 0.94
CA ILE A 78 0.17 -1.60 2.15
C ILE A 78 -0.97 -2.46 2.67
N TYR A 79 -0.94 -2.78 3.95
CA TYR A 79 -1.93 -3.63 4.58
C TYR A 79 -2.33 -3.08 5.95
N PRO A 80 -3.62 -2.82 6.19
CA PRO A 80 -4.11 -2.50 7.53
C PRO A 80 -4.09 -3.77 8.41
N THR A 81 -3.56 -3.65 9.62
CA THR A 81 -3.60 -4.69 10.64
C THR A 81 -4.57 -4.31 11.76
N LEU A 82 -4.73 -5.16 12.78
CA LEU A 82 -5.54 -4.82 13.95
C LEU A 82 -4.94 -3.67 14.77
N ASP A 83 -3.61 -3.57 14.77
CA ASP A 83 -2.86 -2.66 15.64
C ASP A 83 -2.17 -1.52 14.87
N GLY A 84 -2.42 -1.40 13.56
CA GLY A 84 -1.83 -0.36 12.72
C GLY A 84 -1.69 -0.77 11.27
N TRP A 85 -0.47 -0.69 10.74
CA TRP A 85 -0.19 -0.86 9.32
C TRP A 85 1.12 -1.59 9.05
N GLU A 86 1.11 -2.41 8.00
CA GLU A 86 2.31 -2.97 7.41
C GLU A 86 2.52 -2.36 6.01
N VAL A 87 3.70 -1.80 5.79
CA VAL A 87 4.10 -1.23 4.50
C VAL A 87 5.36 -1.94 4.05
N SER A 88 5.29 -2.59 2.89
CA SER A 88 6.46 -3.17 2.24
C SER A 88 6.70 -2.56 0.89
N GLY A 89 7.97 -2.46 0.55
CA GLY A 89 8.38 -1.91 -0.71
C GLY A 89 9.84 -2.15 -0.99
N GLN A 90 10.35 -1.36 -1.91
CA GLN A 90 11.71 -1.46 -2.39
C GLN A 90 12.29 -0.06 -2.48
N TYR A 91 13.55 0.11 -2.11
CA TYR A 91 14.25 1.38 -2.28
C TYR A 91 15.61 1.14 -2.92
N ARG A 92 16.18 2.20 -3.48
CA ARG A 92 17.60 2.23 -3.84
C ARG A 92 18.13 3.64 -3.61
N ARG A 93 19.39 3.73 -3.19
CA ARG A 93 20.12 5.00 -3.16
C ARG A 93 20.43 5.41 -4.60
N LEU A 94 20.34 6.70 -4.93
CA LEU A 94 20.62 7.19 -6.27
C LEU A 94 22.03 6.75 -6.72
N GLY A 95 22.10 6.17 -7.93
CA GLY A 95 23.34 5.58 -8.47
C GLY A 95 23.64 4.14 -8.03
N ALA A 96 22.86 3.57 -7.09
CA ALA A 96 22.95 2.15 -6.77
C ALA A 96 22.23 1.30 -7.83
N ILE A 97 22.84 0.15 -8.15
CA ILE A 97 22.31 -0.79 -9.15
C ILE A 97 21.18 -1.64 -8.54
N GLN A 98 21.33 -2.03 -7.28
CA GLN A 98 20.46 -2.97 -6.60
C GLN A 98 19.30 -2.26 -5.88
N TRP A 99 18.11 -2.86 -5.97
CA TRP A 99 16.97 -2.55 -5.13
C TRP A 99 17.05 -3.34 -3.82
N CYS A 100 16.78 -2.67 -2.71
CA CYS A 100 16.75 -3.21 -1.37
C CYS A 100 15.30 -3.27 -0.88
N SER A 101 14.89 -4.42 -0.35
CA SER A 101 13.57 -4.58 0.23
C SER A 101 13.47 -3.85 1.56
N PHE A 102 12.27 -3.36 1.88
CA PHE A 102 11.94 -2.95 3.23
C PHE A 102 10.57 -3.46 3.65
N LEU A 103 10.43 -3.71 4.95
CA LEU A 103 9.17 -3.95 5.62
C LEU A 103 9.09 -3.04 6.85
N MET A 104 8.03 -2.26 6.94
CA MET A 104 7.78 -1.32 8.01
C MET A 104 6.47 -1.67 8.70
N VAL A 105 6.51 -1.71 10.02
CA VAL A 105 5.32 -1.85 10.88
C VAL A 105 5.09 -0.53 11.59
N LEU A 106 3.89 -0.01 11.43
CA LEU A 106 3.42 1.23 12.04
C LEU A 106 2.27 0.92 12.99
N ASP A 107 2.17 1.65 14.10
CA ASP A 107 1.03 1.56 15.00
C ASP A 107 -0.20 2.29 14.43
N SER A 108 -1.31 2.28 15.18
CA SER A 108 -2.55 2.98 14.81
C SER A 108 -2.41 4.50 14.68
N ASP A 109 -1.39 5.09 15.32
CA ASP A 109 -1.04 6.51 15.21
C ASP A 109 -0.04 6.77 14.05
N VAL A 110 0.25 5.75 13.23
CA VAL A 110 1.20 5.80 12.11
C VAL A 110 2.64 6.09 12.60
N LYS A 111 2.98 5.67 13.81
CA LYS A 111 4.35 5.77 14.36
C LYS A 111 5.11 4.49 14.14
N LEU A 112 6.43 4.62 14.00
CA LEU A 112 7.32 3.49 13.78
C LEU A 112 7.31 2.52 14.97
N VAL A 113 6.90 1.28 14.72
CA VAL A 113 7.07 0.13 15.61
C VAL A 113 8.35 -0.61 15.24
N SER A 114 8.50 -0.98 13.96
CA SER A 114 9.71 -1.61 13.44
C SER A 114 9.94 -1.30 11.96
N LEU A 115 11.21 -1.27 11.56
CA LEU A 115 11.66 -1.17 10.19
C LEU A 115 12.75 -2.21 9.96
N SER A 116 12.50 -3.11 9.00
CA SER A 116 13.46 -4.10 8.54
C SER A 116 13.85 -3.80 7.10
N VAL A 117 15.14 -3.81 6.80
CA VAL A 117 15.66 -3.60 5.43
C VAL A 117 16.65 -4.68 5.02
N GLU A 118 16.62 -5.06 3.75
CA GLU A 118 17.59 -5.97 3.14
C GLU A 118 18.69 -5.15 2.45
N ASP A 119 19.78 -4.87 3.18
CA ASP A 119 20.84 -3.95 2.74
C ASP A 119 22.21 -4.37 3.28
N ASN A 120 23.24 -4.20 2.46
CA ASN A 120 24.62 -4.54 2.78
C ASN A 120 25.46 -3.33 3.22
N ASP A 121 24.85 -2.15 3.36
CA ASP A 121 25.55 -0.95 3.80
C ASP A 121 26.02 -1.08 5.27
N PRO A 122 27.34 -1.07 5.54
CA PRO A 122 27.87 -1.21 6.90
C PRO A 122 27.42 -0.09 7.85
N ILE A 123 27.10 1.10 7.32
CA ILE A 123 26.61 2.21 8.14
C ILE A 123 25.21 1.89 8.66
N LEU A 124 24.35 1.28 7.84
CA LEU A 124 23.02 0.86 8.27
C LEU A 124 23.10 -0.27 9.29
N GLN A 125 24.01 -1.22 9.10
CA GLN A 125 24.26 -2.29 10.07
C GLN A 125 24.68 -1.72 11.43
N GLN A 126 25.57 -0.73 11.46
CA GLN A 126 25.94 -0.04 12.70
C GLN A 126 24.76 0.70 13.34
N ARG A 127 23.91 1.33 12.53
CA ARG A 127 22.72 2.03 13.02
C ARG A 127 21.71 1.06 13.64
N ALA A 128 21.52 -0.12 13.04
CA ALA A 128 20.65 -1.17 13.57
C ALA A 128 21.09 -1.68 14.95
N LEU A 129 22.39 -1.68 15.24
CA LEU A 129 22.89 -2.00 16.59
C LEU A 129 22.51 -0.95 17.65
N SER A 130 22.29 0.30 17.22
CA SER A 130 21.96 1.43 18.11
C SER A 130 20.45 1.64 18.31
N ASP A 131 19.61 1.18 17.37
CA ASP A 131 18.16 1.37 17.39
C ASP A 131 17.43 0.03 17.34
N SER A 132 16.80 -0.34 18.46
CA SER A 132 16.01 -1.57 18.58
C SER A 132 14.83 -1.70 17.60
N LYS A 133 14.37 -0.58 17.02
CA LYS A 133 13.29 -0.59 16.03
C LYS A 133 13.79 -0.85 14.61
N PHE A 134 15.09 -0.77 14.38
CA PHE A 134 15.69 -0.85 13.05
C PHE A 134 16.53 -2.11 12.91
N ASN A 135 16.18 -2.93 11.91
CA ASN A 135 16.85 -4.18 11.61
C ASN A 135 17.38 -4.15 10.18
N VAL A 136 18.58 -4.67 9.98
CA VAL A 136 19.21 -4.80 8.68
C VAL A 136 19.60 -6.26 8.50
N SER A 137 19.17 -6.88 7.40
CA SER A 137 19.56 -8.22 6.98
C SER A 137 20.30 -8.16 5.65
N GLU A 138 21.16 -9.15 5.41
CA GLU A 138 21.77 -9.32 4.08
C GLU A 138 20.68 -9.77 3.07
N PRO A 139 20.72 -9.26 1.82
CA PRO A 139 19.79 -9.61 0.75
C PRO A 139 20.04 -11.00 0.15
#